data_AF-A0A7G8V6S4-F1
#
_entry.id   AF-A0A7G8V6S4-F1
#
_cell.length_a   1.000
_cell.length_b   1.000
_cell.length_c   1.000
_cell.angle_alpha   90.00
_cell.angle_beta   90.00
_cell.angle_gamma   90.00
#
_symmetry.space_group_name_H-M   'P 1'
#
loop_
_entity.id
_entity.type
_entity.pdbx_description
1 polymer ?
#
loop_
_entity_poly.entity_id
_entity_poly.type
_entity_poly.pdbx_seq_one_letter_code
_entity_poly.pdbx_strand_id
1 'polypeptide(L)'
;MGFTSFDSYDFTHTNELNLIFGGNADLSTLFGFPKGAGGSVAKIKGGIVVRAVQLNFAFYIDSSTQPTFKDLADQDFLKREKVNYVTSVEYGRMGMLTIQVDAEKMN
;
A
#
# COMPACT_ATOMS: atom_id res chain seq x y z
N MET A 1 -1.40 14.76 -19.18
CA MET A 1 -0.05 14.81 -18.57
C MET A 1 -0.05 13.80 -17.43
N GLY A 2 0.89 12.86 -17.41
CA GLY A 2 1.02 11.92 -16.30
C GLY A 2 1.80 12.57 -15.15
N PHE A 3 1.37 12.34 -13.91
CA PHE A 3 2.09 12.81 -12.72
C PHE A 3 3.07 11.73 -12.29
N THR A 4 4.33 12.12 -12.06
CA THR A 4 5.35 11.20 -11.53
C THR A 4 5.81 11.71 -10.17
N SER A 5 5.76 10.87 -9.14
CA SER A 5 6.28 11.17 -7.81
C SER A 5 7.42 10.22 -7.44
N PHE A 6 8.36 10.73 -6.67
CA PHE A 6 9.49 9.99 -6.13
C PHE A 6 9.62 10.28 -4.65
N ASP A 7 9.60 9.22 -3.85
CA ASP A 7 9.71 9.30 -2.40
C ASP A 7 10.75 8.30 -1.91
N SER A 8 11.49 8.66 -0.87
CA SER A 8 12.45 7.77 -0.21
C SER A 8 12.23 7.75 1.28
N TYR A 9 12.26 6.56 1.87
CA TYR A 9 12.06 6.36 3.31
C TYR A 9 13.10 5.39 3.85
N ASP A 10 13.63 5.71 5.03
CA ASP A 10 14.41 4.75 5.80
C ASP A 10 13.46 3.80 6.52
N PHE A 11 13.81 2.53 6.58
CA PHE A 11 13.06 1.52 7.31
C PHE A 11 13.98 0.62 8.13
N THR A 12 13.48 0.20 9.28
CA THR A 12 14.18 -0.69 10.23
C THR A 12 13.46 -2.03 10.40
N HIS A 13 12.19 -2.08 10.02
CA HIS A 13 11.35 -3.28 10.08
C HIS A 13 10.65 -3.52 8.75
N THR A 14 10.57 -4.78 8.32
CA THR A 14 9.83 -5.13 7.09
C THR A 14 8.34 -4.78 7.14
N ASN A 15 7.74 -4.65 8.31
CA ASN A 15 6.34 -4.20 8.43
C ASN A 15 6.16 -2.71 8.14
N GLU A 16 7.18 -1.86 8.31
CA GLU A 16 7.09 -0.44 7.98
C GLU A 16 6.89 -0.25 6.47
N LEU A 17 7.46 -1.15 5.68
CA LEU A 17 7.21 -1.20 4.26
C LEU A 17 5.70 -1.37 3.97
N ASN A 18 4.95 -2.22 4.70
CA ASN A 18 3.51 -2.40 4.44
C ASN A 18 2.72 -1.08 4.54
N LEU A 19 3.16 -0.15 5.38
CA LEU A 19 2.56 1.19 5.46
C LEU A 19 2.83 2.01 4.19
N ILE A 20 4.02 1.85 3.60
CA ILE A 20 4.45 2.51 2.36
C ILE A 20 3.78 1.86 1.13
N PHE A 21 3.53 0.55 1.16
CA PHE A 21 2.91 -0.22 0.07
C PHE A 21 1.37 -0.15 0.05
N GLY A 22 0.70 0.38 1.08
CA GLY A 22 -0.76 0.40 1.14
C GLY A 22 -1.40 -0.90 1.65
N GLY A 23 -0.76 -1.55 2.63
CA GLY A 23 -1.42 -2.43 3.60
C GLY A 23 -1.65 -3.90 3.20
N ASN A 24 -1.55 -4.28 1.93
CA ASN A 24 -1.87 -5.67 1.49
C ASN A 24 -0.86 -6.32 0.53
N ALA A 25 0.34 -5.77 0.39
CA ALA A 25 1.36 -6.38 -0.46
C ALA A 25 2.09 -7.51 0.29
N ASP A 26 2.18 -8.72 -0.29
CA ASP A 26 3.09 -9.75 0.24
C ASP A 26 4.53 -9.39 -0.12
N LEU A 27 5.15 -8.57 0.71
CA LEU A 27 6.51 -8.05 0.51
C LEU A 27 7.58 -9.13 0.44
N SER A 28 7.33 -10.29 1.04
CA SER A 28 8.27 -11.41 0.96
C SER A 28 8.36 -11.95 -0.47
N THR A 29 7.23 -11.99 -1.19
CA THR A 29 7.19 -12.44 -2.59
C THR A 29 7.74 -11.38 -3.53
N LEU A 30 7.53 -10.10 -3.21
CA LEU A 30 7.97 -8.99 -4.05
C LEU A 30 9.47 -8.69 -3.93
N PHE A 31 10.05 -8.85 -2.74
CA PHE A 31 11.43 -8.44 -2.46
C PHE A 31 12.31 -9.57 -1.89
N GLY A 32 11.79 -10.79 -1.80
CA GLY A 32 12.57 -11.94 -1.33
C GLY A 32 12.96 -11.87 0.15
N PHE A 33 12.28 -11.06 0.96
CA PHE A 33 12.58 -10.97 2.39
C PHE A 33 12.29 -12.31 3.09
N PRO A 34 13.19 -12.79 3.97
CA PRO A 34 12.93 -14.00 4.73
C PRO A 34 11.69 -13.81 5.61
N LYS A 35 10.64 -14.61 5.40
CA LYS A 35 9.50 -14.68 6.33
C LYS A 35 10.07 -15.21 7.65
N GLY A 36 10.13 -14.37 8.69
CA GLY A 36 10.54 -14.79 10.02
C GLY A 36 9.68 -15.97 10.48
N ALA A 37 10.30 -17.02 10.99
CA ALA A 37 9.59 -18.16 11.56
C ALA A 37 8.67 -17.66 12.69
N GLY A 38 7.36 -17.87 12.55
CA GLY A 38 6.37 -17.50 13.57
C GLY A 38 5.81 -16.08 13.53
N GLY A 39 5.88 -15.37 12.39
CA GLY A 39 5.34 -13.99 12.30
C GLY A 39 6.24 -12.93 12.95
N SER A 40 7.50 -13.30 13.20
CA SER A 40 8.54 -12.40 13.68
C SER A 40 8.91 -11.40 12.59
N VAL A 41 8.81 -10.12 12.92
CA VAL A 41 9.15 -8.98 12.04
C VAL A 41 10.66 -9.03 11.78
N ALA A 42 11.08 -9.22 10.54
CA ALA A 42 12.49 -9.22 10.19
C ALA A 42 13.05 -7.80 10.43
N LYS A 43 13.95 -7.68 11.41
CA LYS A 43 14.64 -6.43 11.71
C LYS A 43 15.84 -6.30 10.78
N ILE A 44 15.93 -5.16 10.10
CA ILE A 44 16.97 -4.88 9.11
C ILE A 44 17.90 -3.81 9.66
N LYS A 45 19.22 -4.03 9.57
CA LYS A 45 20.27 -3.08 9.99
C LYS A 45 20.42 -1.97 8.94
N GLY A 46 19.43 -1.10 8.82
CA GLY A 46 19.43 0.04 7.91
C GLY A 46 19.03 -0.35 6.49
N GLY A 47 17.77 -0.05 6.15
CA GLY A 47 17.25 -0.17 4.79
C GLY A 47 16.72 1.16 4.29
N ILE A 48 16.88 1.42 3.00
CA ILE A 48 16.24 2.54 2.30
C ILE A 48 15.27 1.96 1.28
N VAL A 49 14.05 2.47 1.24
CA VAL A 49 13.10 2.19 0.17
C VAL A 49 12.89 3.44 -0.68
N VAL A 50 12.98 3.26 -1.98
CA VAL A 50 12.67 4.29 -2.98
C VAL A 50 11.40 3.86 -3.70
N ARG A 51 10.40 4.75 -3.72
CA ARG A 51 9.12 4.57 -4.39
C ARG A 51 9.03 5.55 -5.56
N ALA A 52 8.74 5.03 -6.74
CA ALA A 52 8.43 5.80 -7.93
C ALA A 52 6.99 5.49 -8.36
N VAL A 53 6.13 6.49 -8.42
CA VAL A 53 4.74 6.34 -8.88
C VAL A 53 4.56 7.17 -10.13
N GLN A 54 4.02 6.55 -11.17
CA GLN A 54 3.59 7.22 -12.40
C GLN A 54 2.08 7.05 -12.53
N LEU A 55 1.32 8.12 -12.29
CA LEU A 55 -0.12 8.16 -12.49
C LEU A 55 -0.44 8.52 -13.94
N ASN A 56 -1.23 7.69 -14.60
CA ASN A 56 -1.63 7.88 -16.00
C ASN A 56 -2.96 8.61 -16.09
N PHE A 57 -3.96 8.14 -15.34
CA PHE A 57 -5.29 8.73 -15.28
C PHE A 57 -5.97 8.35 -13.97
N ALA A 58 -6.94 9.15 -13.54
CA ALA A 58 -7.77 8.87 -12.39
C ALA A 58 -9.23 8.94 -12.79
N PHE A 59 -10.04 8.00 -12.29
CA PHE A 59 -11.48 8.10 -12.34
C PHE A 59 -11.96 8.69 -11.03
N TYR A 60 -12.74 9.77 -11.14
CA TYR A 60 -13.45 10.36 -10.02
C TYR A 60 -14.91 9.97 -10.14
N ILE A 61 -15.48 9.47 -9.04
CA ILE A 61 -16.89 9.14 -8.97
C ILE A 61 -17.56 10.19 -8.10
N ASP A 62 -18.38 11.01 -8.72
CA ASP A 62 -19.11 12.06 -8.03
C ASP A 62 -20.08 11.43 -7.02
N SER A 63 -20.03 11.92 -5.78
CA SER A 63 -21.00 11.51 -4.79
C SER A 63 -22.35 12.12 -5.15
N SER A 64 -23.32 11.28 -5.45
CA SER A 64 -24.70 11.69 -5.64
C SER A 64 -25.30 12.16 -4.32
N THR A 65 -26.22 13.13 -4.40
CA THR A 65 -27.11 13.49 -3.27
C THR A 65 -28.21 12.45 -3.06
N GLN A 66 -28.38 11.50 -3.98
CA GLN A 66 -29.35 10.41 -3.89
C GLN A 66 -28.71 9.15 -3.29
N PRO A 67 -29.53 8.26 -2.68
CA PRO A 67 -29.04 7.00 -2.13
C PRO A 67 -28.35 6.15 -3.20
N THR A 68 -27.15 5.64 -2.91
CA THR A 68 -26.41 4.74 -3.80
C THR A 68 -27.15 3.42 -4.04
N PHE A 69 -27.95 2.99 -3.07
CA PHE A 69 -28.73 1.75 -3.14
C PHE A 69 -30.19 2.06 -3.52
N LYS A 70 -30.71 1.30 -4.48
CA LYS A 70 -32.06 1.46 -5.05
C LYS A 70 -33.17 1.04 -4.08
N ASP A 71 -32.90 0.07 -3.20
CA ASP A 71 -33.88 -0.44 -2.24
C ASP A 71 -33.44 -0.11 -0.80
N LEU A 72 -34.37 0.42 -0.02
CA LEU A 72 -34.16 0.81 1.37
C LEU A 72 -34.37 -0.37 2.34
N ALA A 73 -34.93 -1.49 1.88
CA ALA A 73 -35.17 -2.67 2.70
C ALA A 73 -33.87 -3.34 3.21
N ASP A 74 -32.76 -3.20 2.47
CA ASP A 74 -31.44 -3.69 2.87
C ASP A 74 -30.71 -2.76 3.87
N GLN A 75 -31.32 -1.65 4.29
CA GLN A 75 -30.66 -0.70 5.20
C GLN A 75 -30.35 -1.29 6.58
N ASP A 76 -31.12 -2.26 7.08
CA ASP A 76 -30.80 -2.85 8.38
C ASP A 76 -29.54 -3.74 8.34
N PHE A 77 -29.18 -4.26 7.17
CA PHE A 77 -27.87 -4.88 6.94
C PHE A 77 -26.77 -3.81 6.88
N LEU A 78 -27.01 -2.72 6.14
CA LEU A 78 -26.05 -1.62 5.99
C LEU A 78 -25.81 -0.82 7.28
N LYS A 79 -26.78 -0.77 8.21
CA LYS A 79 -26.65 -0.10 9.52
C LYS A 79 -25.70 -0.84 10.49
N ARG A 80 -25.49 -2.14 10.29
CA ARG A 80 -24.59 -2.95 11.13
C ARG A 80 -23.13 -2.88 10.69
N GLU A 81 -22.89 -2.40 9.48
CA GLU A 81 -21.57 -2.35 8.86
C GLU A 81 -21.13 -0.90 8.60
N LYS A 82 -19.83 -0.61 8.73
CA LYS A 82 -19.29 0.68 8.29
C LYS A 82 -19.05 0.63 6.79
N VAL A 83 -20.06 1.04 6.03
CA VAL A 83 -19.98 1.12 4.57
C VAL A 83 -19.13 2.32 4.16
N ASN A 84 -18.11 2.09 3.33
CA ASN A 84 -17.31 3.14 2.71
C ASN A 84 -17.62 3.19 1.21
N TYR A 85 -17.46 4.37 0.62
CA TYR A 85 -17.63 4.59 -0.82
C TYR A 85 -16.28 4.92 -1.46
N VAL A 86 -16.01 4.30 -2.61
CA VAL A 86 -14.81 4.62 -3.40
C VAL A 86 -15.09 5.88 -4.21
N THR A 87 -14.48 6.99 -3.83
CA THR A 87 -14.65 8.29 -4.51
C THR A 87 -13.72 8.48 -5.70
N SER A 88 -12.60 7.77 -5.71
CA SER A 88 -11.65 7.84 -6.82
C SER A 88 -10.82 6.56 -6.93
N VAL A 89 -10.43 6.27 -8.17
CA VAL A 89 -9.48 5.19 -8.49
C VAL A 89 -8.41 5.75 -9.40
N GLU A 90 -7.17 5.70 -8.95
CA GLU A 90 -6.01 6.15 -9.71
C GLU A 90 -5.36 4.96 -10.42
N TYR A 91 -5.11 5.11 -11.72
CA TYR A 91 -4.47 4.09 -12.55
C TYR A 91 -3.10 4.57 -13.01
N GLY A 92 -2.11 3.70 -12.88
CA GLY A 92 -0.73 4.05 -13.11
C GLY A 92 0.21 2.86 -13.04
N ARG A 93 1.48 3.17 -12.82
CA ARG A 93 2.55 2.23 -12.55
C ARG A 93 3.25 2.64 -11.27
N MET A 94 3.69 1.66 -10.50
CA MET A 94 4.50 1.89 -9.32
C MET A 94 5.74 1.00 -9.42
N GLY A 95 6.91 1.60 -9.29
CA GLY A 95 8.18 0.91 -9.16
C GLY A 95 8.72 1.13 -7.76
N MET A 96 9.31 0.09 -7.18
CA MET A 96 9.92 0.18 -5.86
C MET A 96 11.27 -0.52 -5.82
N LEU A 97 12.22 0.12 -5.16
CA LEU A 97 13.56 -0.37 -4.95
C LEU A 97 13.86 -0.34 -3.46
N THR A 98 14.18 -1.50 -2.89
CA THR A 98 14.68 -1.62 -1.53
C THR A 98 16.18 -1.88 -1.57
N ILE A 99 16.92 -1.08 -0.80
CA ILE A 99 18.35 -1.22 -0.61
C ILE A 99 18.55 -1.57 0.86
N GLN A 100 19.09 -2.76 1.11
CA GLN A 100 19.41 -3.23 2.46
C GLN A 100 20.92 -3.33 2.61
N VAL A 101 21.45 -2.80 3.71
CA VAL A 101 22.83 -3.01 4.09
C VAL A 101 22.89 -4.17 5.08
N ASP A 102 23.57 -5.24 4.71
CA ASP A 102 23.90 -6.32 5.64
C ASP A 102 25.33 -6.13 6.16
N ALA A 103 25.44 -5.52 7.33
CA ALA A 103 26.73 -5.19 7.94
C ALA A 103 27.50 -6.42 8.47
N GLU A 104 26.99 -7.65 8.30
CA GLU A 104 27.64 -8.87 8.83
C GLU A 104 28.71 -9.47 7.89
N LYS A 105 28.91 -8.94 6.67
CA LYS A 105 29.92 -9.43 5.71
C LYS A 105 31.20 -8.60 5.59
N MET A 106 31.50 -7.70 6.53
CA MET A 106 32.72 -6.87 6.50
C MET A 106 33.76 -7.24 7.58
N ASN A 107 33.85 -8.52 7.96
CA ASN A 107 34.99 -9.07 8.71
C ASN A 107 35.47 -10.38 8.08
#